data_AF-A0A1G6YIW2-F1
#
_entry.id   AF-A0A1G6YIW2-F1
#
_cell.length_a   1.000
_cell.length_b   1.000
_cell.length_c   1.000
_cell.angle_alpha   90.00
_cell.angle_beta   90.00
_cell.angle_gamma   90.00
#
_symmetry.space_group_name_H-M   'P 1'
#
loop_
_entity.id
_entity.type
_entity.pdbx_description
1 polymer ?
#
loop_
_entity_poly.entity_id
_entity_poly.type
_entity_poly.pdbx_seq_one_letter_code
_entity_poly.pdbx_strand_id
1 'polypeptide(L)' 'MLLESVLHEGRTFDPPAVLQANATVSGMEAYKALCAEAERDYEGFWARLARETL' A
#
# COMPACT_ATOMS: atom_id res chain seq x y z
N MET A 1 -21.61 26.75 0.87
CA MET A 1 -20.89 25.46 0.89
C MET A 1 -21.07 24.90 2.29
N LEU A 2 -22.04 24.00 2.48
CA LEU A 2 -22.30 23.35 3.77
C LEU A 2 -21.33 22.18 3.89
N LEU A 3 -20.45 22.22 4.90
CA LEU A 3 -19.69 21.05 5.31
C LEU A 3 -20.64 20.16 6.11
N GLU A 4 -21.15 19.11 5.47
CA GLU A 4 -21.81 18.03 6.18
C GLU A 4 -20.74 17.31 7.01
N SER A 5 -20.78 17.52 8.33
CA SER A 5 -19.91 16.83 9.29
C SER A 5 -20.28 15.35 9.30
N VAL A 6 -19.66 14.56 8.42
CA VAL A 6 -19.75 13.11 8.43
C VAL A 6 -19.09 12.61 9.71
N LEU A 7 -19.83 11.87 10.55
CA LEU A 7 -19.29 11.15 11.70
C LEU A 7 -18.23 10.17 11.20
N HIS A 8 -16.95 10.47 11.47
CA HIS A 8 -15.84 9.58 11.15
C HIS A 8 -15.75 8.52 12.25
N GLU A 9 -16.41 7.37 12.04
CA GLU A 9 -16.23 6.22 12.90
C GLU A 9 -14.85 5.62 12.63
N GLY A 10 -13.86 5.98 13.47
CA GLY A 10 -12.46 5.58 13.35
C GLY A 10 -12.18 4.10 13.69
N ARG A 11 -13.16 3.21 13.50
CA ARG A 11 -12.95 1.78 13.71
C ARG A 11 -12.08 1.23 12.60
N THR A 12 -10.82 1.03 12.93
CA THR A 12 -9.88 0.27 12.12
C THR A 12 -10.09 -1.22 12.38
N PHE A 13 -10.33 -1.99 11.33
CA PHE A 13 -10.37 -3.44 11.38
C PHE A 13 -9.10 -3.97 10.74
N ASP A 14 -8.12 -4.31 11.57
CA ASP A 14 -6.89 -4.90 11.06
C ASP A 14 -7.17 -6.27 10.42
N PRO A 15 -6.53 -6.59 9.29
CA PRO A 15 -6.65 -7.90 8.70
C PRO A 15 -6.14 -8.97 9.69
N PRO A 16 -6.72 -10.17 9.70
CA PRO A 16 -6.24 -11.28 10.53
C PRO A 16 -4.75 -11.52 10.29
N ALA A 17 -3.99 -11.83 11.35
CA ALA A 17 -2.53 -11.99 11.27
C ALA A 17 -2.07 -12.98 10.18
N VAL A 18 -2.87 -14.02 9.89
CA VAL A 18 -2.61 -14.98 8.81
C VAL A 18 -2.66 -14.33 7.43
N LEU A 19 -3.61 -13.43 7.19
CA LEU A 19 -3.68 -12.65 5.95
C LEU A 19 -2.56 -11.61 5.89
N GLN A 20 -2.21 -11.01 7.02
CA GLN A 20 -1.13 -10.03 7.10
C GLN A 20 0.24 -10.67 6.80
N ALA A 21 0.46 -11.91 7.24
CA ALA A 21 1.68 -12.67 6.97
C ALA A 21 1.81 -13.18 5.53
N ASN A 22 0.69 -13.45 4.84
CA ASN A 22 0.67 -13.87 3.44
C ASN A 22 0.52 -12.70 2.45
N ALA A 23 0.56 -11.46 2.94
CA ALA A 23 0.42 -10.30 2.09
C ALA A 23 1.63 -10.17 1.14
N THR A 24 1.38 -9.91 -0.14
CA THR A 24 2.42 -9.64 -1.15
C THR A 24 3.25 -8.41 -0.79
N VAL A 25 2.69 -7.50 0.00
CA VAL A 25 3.38 -6.33 0.54
C VAL A 25 3.38 -6.43 2.05
N SER A 26 4.56 -6.37 2.68
CA SER A 26 4.78 -6.56 4.12
C SER A 26 4.32 -5.35 4.96
N GLY A 27 3.04 -5.01 4.84
CA GLY A 27 2.41 -3.92 5.55
C GLY A 27 2.59 -2.56 4.87
N MET A 28 2.13 -1.52 5.57
CA MET A 28 1.95 -0.20 4.99
C MET A 28 3.27 0.56 4.76
N GLU A 29 4.31 0.28 5.55
CA GLU A 29 5.62 0.90 5.35
C GLU A 29 6.30 0.35 4.09
N ALA A 30 6.19 -0.95 3.82
CA ALA A 30 6.66 -1.54 2.56
C ALA A 30 5.89 -0.97 1.36
N TYR A 31 4.57 -0.80 1.49
CA TYR A 31 3.76 -0.16 0.45
C TYR A 31 4.22 1.27 0.15
N LYS A 32 4.39 2.11 1.18
CA LYS A 32 4.85 3.49 1.01
C LYS A 32 6.24 3.55 0.38
N ALA A 33 7.14 2.63 0.73
CA ALA A 33 8.46 2.54 0.12
C ALA A 33 8.38 2.24 -1.39
N LEU A 34 7.51 1.30 -1.79
CA LEU A 34 7.25 0.99 -3.20
C LEU A 34 6.65 2.20 -3.94
N CYS A 35 5.69 2.91 -3.32
CA CYS A 35 5.14 4.14 -3.89
C CYS A 35 6.23 5.21 -4.08
N ALA A 36 7.11 5.41 -3.09
CA ALA A 36 8.20 6.37 -3.18
C ALA A 36 9.25 5.96 -4.23
N GLU A 37 9.51 4.67 -4.40
CA GLU A 37 10.38 4.16 -5.47
C GLU A 37 9.76 4.43 -6.85
N ALA A 38 8.48 4.08 -7.03
CA ALA A 38 7.75 4.32 -8.27
C ALA A 38 7.59 5.81 -8.61
N GLU A 39 7.50 6.68 -7.61
CA GLU A 39 7.42 8.13 -7.80
C GLU A 39 8.76 8.75 -8.20
N ARG A 40 9.88 8.13 -7.80
CA ARG A 40 11.24 8.55 -8.18
C ARG A 40 11.69 7.98 -9.52
N ASP A 41 11.36 6.72 -9.78
CA ASP A 41 11.73 6.01 -11.01
C ASP A 41 10.66 4.98 -11.37
N TYR A 42 9.64 5.44 -12.08
CA TYR A 42 8.52 4.63 -12.49
C TYR A 42 8.93 3.52 -13.47
N GLU A 43 9.76 3.82 -14.47
CA GLU A 43 10.20 2.83 -15.46
C GLU A 43 11.13 1.79 -14.84
N GLY A 44 12.08 2.22 -14.00
CA GLY A 44 12.99 1.33 -13.28
C GLY A 44 12.25 0.39 -12.33
N PHE A 45 11.24 0.90 -11.61
CA PHE A 45 10.37 0.11 -10.75
C PHE A 45 9.69 -1.03 -11.51
N TRP A 46 9.03 -0.74 -12.64
CA TRP A 46 8.36 -1.76 -13.44
C TRP A 46 9.34 -2.72 -14.12
N ALA A 47 10.48 -2.22 -14.59
CA ALA A 47 11.51 -3.06 -15.21
C ALA A 47 12.15 -4.03 -14.19
N ARG A 48 12.30 -3.62 -12.93
CA ARG A 48 12.76 -4.48 -11.84
C ARG A 48 11.70 -5.52 -11.48
N LEU A 49 10.46 -5.08 -11.26
CA LEU A 49 9.34 -5.96 -10.93
C LEU A 49 9.11 -7.02 -12.01
N ALA A 50 9.18 -6.66 -13.29
CA ALA A 50 9.06 -7.60 -14.39
C ALA A 50 10.17 -8.68 -14.38
N ARG A 51 11.41 -8.31 -14.04
CA ARG A 51 12.53 -9.29 -13.95
C ARG A 51 12.40 -10.23 -12.75
N GLU A 52 11.84 -9.75 -11.64
CA GLU A 52 11.65 -10.55 -10.42
C GLU A 52 10.47 -11.54 -10.55
N THR A 53 9.54 -11.30 -11.46
CA THR A 53 8.28 -12.07 -11.59
C THR A 53 8.20 -12.94 -12.86
N LEU A 54 9.23 -12.91 -13.72
CA LEU A 54 9.38 -13.77 -14.91
C LEU A 54 10.26 -14.98 -14.62
#